data_AF-A0A6J2K0K3-F1
#
_entry.id   AF-A0A6J2K0K3-F1
#
_cell.length_a   1.000
_cell.length_b   1.000
_cell.length_c   1.000
_cell.angle_alpha   90.00
_cell.angle_beta   90.00
_cell.angle_gamma   90.00
#
_symmetry.space_group_name_H-M   'P 1'
#
loop_
_entity.id
_entity.type
_entity.pdbx_description
1 polymer ?
#
loop_
_entity_poly.entity_id
_entity_poly.type
_entity_poly.pdbx_seq_one_letter_code
_entity_poly.pdbx_strand_id
1 'polypeptide(L)' 'MESVAKARDRLAKYPLLYAKCSKQGALYAHCVLIKESSVKKDDCAKEFADFKKCLQSAAKDSKIRI' A
#
# COMPACT_ATOMS: atom_id res chain seq x y z
N MET A 1 20.45 -16.66 -9.20
CA MET A 1 19.75 -15.61 -8.42
C MET A 1 18.43 -15.19 -9.10
N GLU A 2 17.59 -16.13 -9.53
CA GLU A 2 16.35 -15.78 -10.26
C GLU A 2 15.23 -15.24 -9.36
N SER A 3 15.18 -15.70 -8.12
CA SER A 3 14.24 -15.24 -7.09
C SER A 3 14.40 -13.74 -6.80
N VAL A 4 15.65 -13.26 -6.72
CA VAL A 4 15.97 -11.85 -6.49
C VAL A 4 15.56 -10.99 -7.69
N ALA A 5 15.84 -11.46 -8.91
CA ALA A 5 15.45 -10.76 -10.14
C ALA A 5 13.92 -10.59 -10.24
N LYS A 6 13.16 -11.67 -9.98
CA LYS A 6 11.68 -11.62 -9.96
C LYS A 6 11.14 -10.71 -8.86
N ALA A 7 11.77 -10.67 -7.69
CA ALA A 7 11.37 -9.75 -6.60
C ALA A 7 11.60 -8.28 -6.99
N ARG A 8 12.71 -7.99 -7.68
CA ARG A 8 13.06 -6.64 -8.14
C ARG A 8 12.08 -6.11 -9.18
N ASP A 9 11.69 -6.95 -10.14
CA ASP A 9 10.65 -6.61 -11.15
C ASP A 9 9.29 -6.32 -10.49
N ARG A 10 8.95 -7.08 -9.45
CA ARG A 10 7.70 -6.90 -8.70
C ARG A 10 7.69 -5.57 -7.93
N LEU A 11 8.80 -5.23 -7.27
CA LEU A 11 8.98 -3.96 -6.56
C LEU A 11 8.95 -2.77 -7.52
N ALA A 12 9.52 -2.90 -8.73
CA ALA A 12 9.50 -1.83 -9.73
C ALA A 12 8.07 -1.45 -10.17
N LYS A 13 7.11 -2.37 -10.06
CA LYS A 13 5.70 -2.13 -10.39
C LYS A 13 4.87 -1.63 -9.22
N TYR A 14 5.39 -1.68 -7.99
CA TYR A 14 4.69 -1.21 -6.79
C TYR A 14 4.33 0.28 -6.82
N PRO A 15 5.17 1.21 -7.33
CA PRO A 15 4.82 2.62 -7.47
C PRO A 15 3.58 2.84 -8.36
N LEU A 16 3.40 2.04 -9.42
CA LEU A 16 2.24 2.12 -10.29
C LEU A 16 0.95 1.68 -9.57
N LEU A 17 1.04 0.64 -8.74
CA LEU A 17 -0.06 0.21 -7.89
C LEU A 17 -0.40 1.25 -6.84
N TYR A 18 0.63 1.83 -6.21
CA TYR A 18 0.48 2.88 -5.21
C TYR A 18 -0.16 4.13 -5.83
N ALA A 19 0.22 4.53 -7.04
CA ALA A 19 -0.37 5.67 -7.75
C ALA A 19 -1.88 5.53 -7.93
N LYS A 20 -2.37 4.32 -8.28
CA LYS A 20 -3.81 4.04 -8.39
C LYS A 20 -4.55 4.16 -7.06
N CYS A 21 -3.86 3.89 -5.95
CA CYS A 21 -4.40 3.93 -4.59
C CYS A 21 -3.94 5.16 -3.80
N SER A 22 -3.42 6.18 -4.49
CA SER A 22 -2.83 7.38 -3.88
C SER A 22 -3.82 8.12 -2.98
N LYS A 23 -5.10 8.14 -3.35
CA LYS A 23 -6.16 8.76 -2.55
C LYS A 23 -6.37 8.05 -1.21
N GLN A 24 -6.47 6.72 -1.22
CA GLN A 24 -6.61 5.93 0.01
C GLN A 24 -5.33 5.97 0.85
N GLY A 25 -4.16 5.98 0.19
CA GLY A 25 -2.86 6.14 0.84
C GLY A 25 -2.71 7.49 1.54
N ALA A 26 -3.18 8.57 0.92
CA ALA A 26 -3.17 9.91 1.51
C ALA A 26 -4.09 10.02 2.74
N LEU A 27 -5.27 9.38 2.72
CA LEU A 27 -6.17 9.34 3.88
C LEU A 27 -5.54 8.58 5.06
N TYR A 28 -4.92 7.43 4.79
CA TYR A 28 -4.18 6.68 5.81
C TYR A 28 -3.01 7.49 6.37
N ALA A 29 -2.20 8.10 5.49
CA ALA A 29 -1.09 8.95 5.90
C ALA A 29 -1.58 10.14 6.74
N HIS A 30 -2.69 10.76 6.38
CA HIS A 30 -3.27 11.87 7.13
C HIS A 30 -3.66 11.45 8.56
N CYS A 31 -4.32 10.30 8.74
CA CYS A 31 -4.63 9.78 10.07
C CYS A 31 -3.38 9.51 10.90
N VAL A 32 -2.34 8.94 10.30
CA VAL A 32 -1.07 8.67 10.99
C VAL A 32 -0.38 9.97 11.38
N LEU A 33 -0.34 10.96 10.49
CA LEU A 33 0.29 12.27 10.74
C LEU A 33 -0.45 13.07 11.83
N ILE A 34 -1.78 13.00 11.89
CA ILE A 34 -2.55 13.62 12.98
C ILE A 34 -2.16 13.00 14.33
N LYS A 35 -1.87 11.69 14.34
CA LYS A 35 -1.56 10.92 15.56
C LYS A 35 -0.06 10.68 15.74
N GLU A 36 0.81 11.41 15.04
CA GLU A 36 2.26 11.12 14.95
C GLU A 36 2.92 10.90 16.32
N SER A 37 2.53 11.72 17.31
CA SER A 37 3.07 11.66 18.68
C SER A 37 2.55 10.49 19.53
N SER A 38 1.44 9.85 19.15
CA SER A 38 0.74 8.85 19.97
C SER A 38 0.13 7.72 19.15
N VAL A 39 0.66 7.43 17.96
CA VAL A 39 0.07 6.45 17.06
C VAL A 39 0.15 5.08 17.73
N LYS A 40 -1.01 4.48 18.02
CA LYS A 40 -1.08 3.10 18.51
C LYS A 40 -1.43 2.18 17.36
N LYS A 41 -1.14 0.91 17.56
CA LYS A 41 -1.60 -0.14 16.65
C LYS A 41 -3.12 -0.04 16.53
N ASP A 42 -3.62 -0.12 15.30
CA ASP A 42 -5.04 -0.06 14.93
C ASP A 42 -5.73 1.32 14.96
N ASP A 43 -5.03 2.40 15.33
CA ASP A 43 -5.60 3.76 15.36
C ASP A 43 -6.14 4.26 14.00
N CYS A 44 -5.54 3.78 12.91
CA CYS A 44 -5.92 4.09 11.52
C CYS A 44 -6.25 2.79 10.75
N ALA A 45 -6.72 1.76 11.47
CA ALA A 45 -6.99 0.43 10.90
C ALA A 45 -8.00 0.47 9.74
N LYS A 46 -8.98 1.36 9.82
CA LYS A 46 -10.03 1.47 8.80
C LYS A 46 -9.45 2.02 7.49
N GLU A 47 -8.75 3.15 7.53
CA GLU A 47 -8.07 3.75 6.38
C GLU A 47 -7.01 2.80 5.81
N PHE A 48 -6.28 2.09 6.67
CA PHE A 48 -5.33 1.06 6.25
C PHE A 48 -6.02 -0.10 5.53
N ALA A 49 -7.17 -0.57 6.03
CA ALA A 49 -7.93 -1.65 5.40
C ALA A 49 -8.44 -1.24 4.01
N ASP A 50 -8.93 -0.02 3.84
CA ASP A 50 -9.34 0.52 2.53
C ASP A 50 -8.16 0.67 1.57
N PHE A 51 -7.03 1.20 2.06
CA PHE A 51 -5.80 1.29 1.27
C PHE A 51 -5.28 -0.10 0.84
N LYS A 52 -5.27 -1.07 1.77
CA LYS A 52 -4.87 -2.45 1.51
C LYS A 52 -5.79 -3.12 0.49
N LYS A 53 -7.12 -2.94 0.60
CA LYS A 53 -8.09 -3.45 -0.38
C LYS A 53 -7.80 -2.89 -1.77
N CYS A 54 -7.55 -1.58 -1.87
CA CYS A 54 -7.20 -0.96 -3.14
C CYS A 54 -5.91 -1.56 -3.72
N LEU A 55 -4.85 -1.69 -2.92
CA LEU A 55 -3.59 -2.28 -3.36
C LEU A 55 -3.78 -3.73 -3.83
N GLN A 56 -4.55 -4.54 -3.10
CA GLN A 56 -4.83 -5.93 -3.47
C GLN A 56 -5.62 -6.03 -4.78
N SER A 57 -6.61 -5.16 -4.99
CA SER A 57 -7.36 -5.11 -6.25
C SER A 57 -6.45 -4.68 -7.40
N ALA A 58 -5.69 -3.59 -7.25
CA ALA A 58 -4.77 -3.11 -8.28
C ALA A 58 -3.69 -4.14 -8.64
N ALA A 59 -3.21 -4.89 -7.63
CA ALA A 59 -2.25 -5.96 -7.79
C ALA A 59 -2.84 -7.14 -8.57
N LYS A 60 -4.09 -7.54 -8.28
CA LYS A 60 -4.82 -8.56 -9.04
C LYS A 60 -4.98 -8.13 -10.51
N ASP A 61 -5.41 -6.90 -10.75
CA ASP A 61 -5.59 -6.37 -12.11
C ASP A 61 -4.28 -6.36 -12.91
N SER A 62 -3.16 -6.09 -12.23
CA SER A 62 -1.84 -6.01 -12.86
C SER A 62 -1.08 -7.36 -12.88
N LYS A 63 -1.71 -8.45 -12.41
CA LYS A 63 -1.10 -9.80 -12.22
C LYS A 63 0.16 -9.78 -11.34
N ILE A 64 0.22 -8.88 -10.37
CA ILE A 64 1.33 -8.74 -9.42
C ILE A 64 0.91 -9.36 -8.09
N ARG A 65 1.76 -10.20 -7.50
CA ARG A 65 1.59 -10.63 -6.09
C ARG A 65 2.19 -9.59 -5.17
N ILE A 66 1.39 -9.00 -4.29
CA ILE A 66 1.85 -8.15 -3.19
C ILE A 66 1.75 -8.89 -1.86
#